data_AF-A0A820ASM7-F1
#
_entry.id   AF-A0A820ASM7-F1
#
_cell.length_a   1.000
_cell.length_b   1.000
_cell.length_c   1.000
_cell.angle_alpha   90.00
_cell.angle_beta   90.00
_cell.angle_gamma   90.00
#
_symmetry.space_group_name_H-M   'P 1'
#
loop_
_entity.id
_entity.type
_entity.pdbx_description
1 polymer ?
#
loop_
_entity_poly.entity_id
_entity_poly.type
_entity_poly.pdbx_seq_one_letter_code
_entity_poly.pdbx_strand_id
1 'polypeptide(L)'
;MASTCFPGVLNPFCRQSICVSTCSDQIALATSSSLVYLYTFSNQNLVFNTKFSPHSKSLSCMIYHPTIPGLLITGGAPNSRIILWSIEGKTIQKQASFNLQR
;
A
#
# COMPACT_ATOMS: atom_id res chain seq x y z
N MET A 1 -3.58 -23.89 -6.52
CA MET A 1 -4.69 -22.95 -6.77
C MET A 1 -5.34 -22.62 -5.43
N ALA A 2 -4.99 -21.47 -4.85
CA ALA A 2 -5.70 -20.72 -3.79
C ALA A 2 -4.67 -19.77 -3.13
N SER A 3 -4.33 -18.69 -3.81
CA SER A 3 -3.59 -17.56 -3.23
C SER A 3 -4.55 -16.72 -2.40
N THR A 4 -4.93 -17.25 -1.23
CA THR A 4 -5.75 -16.51 -0.28
C THR A 4 -4.89 -15.45 0.37
N CYS A 5 -5.11 -14.18 0.02
CA CYS A 5 -4.66 -13.06 0.85
C CYS A 5 -5.17 -13.33 2.27
N PHE A 6 -4.26 -13.53 3.22
CA PHE A 6 -4.64 -13.70 4.62
C PHE A 6 -5.47 -12.47 5.03
N PRO A 7 -6.66 -12.63 5.63
CA PRO A 7 -7.44 -11.51 6.16
C PRO A 7 -6.84 -11.04 7.50
N GLY A 8 -5.51 -11.05 7.61
CA GLY A 8 -4.78 -10.47 8.73
C GLY A 8 -4.54 -9.01 8.42
N VAL A 9 -5.56 -8.18 8.58
CA VAL A 9 -5.38 -6.72 8.61
C VAL A 9 -4.55 -6.42 9.86
N LEU A 10 -3.23 -6.44 9.73
CA LEU A 10 -2.31 -5.97 10.77
C LEU A 10 -2.44 -4.45 10.85
N ASN A 11 -3.44 -4.03 11.61
CA ASN A 11 -3.67 -2.69 12.14
C ASN A 11 -3.98 -1.59 11.10
N PRO A 12 -5.27 -1.24 10.89
CA PRO A 12 -5.68 -0.20 9.94
C PRO A 12 -5.40 1.24 10.43
N PHE A 13 -4.82 1.42 11.62
CA PHE A 13 -4.50 2.73 12.21
C PHE A 13 -3.01 2.91 12.45
N CYS A 14 -2.33 3.57 11.52
CA CYS A 14 -0.94 3.97 11.65
C CYS A 14 -0.86 5.43 12.12
N ARG A 15 -1.13 5.67 13.41
CA ARG A 15 -0.59 6.85 14.07
C ARG A 15 0.84 6.50 14.50
N GLN A 16 1.81 7.07 13.79
CA GLN A 16 3.27 7.01 14.05
C GLN A 16 3.98 5.65 13.91
N SER A 17 3.27 4.59 13.55
CA SER A 17 3.82 3.24 13.44
C SER A 17 3.72 2.74 12.00
N ILE A 18 4.77 2.08 11.55
CA ILE A 18 4.90 1.40 10.25
C ILE A 18 3.61 0.63 9.88
N CYS A 19 3.17 0.74 8.63
CA CYS A 19 2.03 -0.03 8.10
C CYS A 19 2.57 -1.15 7.21
N VAL A 20 2.02 -2.35 7.35
CA VAL A 20 2.30 -3.46 6.42
C VAL A 20 0.98 -3.96 5.83
N SER A 21 0.99 -4.15 4.52
CA SER A 21 -0.12 -4.77 3.80
C SER A 21 0.46 -5.82 2.86
N THR A 22 -0.13 -7.00 2.82
CA THR A 22 0.35 -8.13 2.00
C THR A 22 -0.74 -8.62 1.06
N CYS A 23 -0.36 -9.02 -0.15
CA CYS A 23 -1.26 -9.57 -1.16
C CYS A 23 -0.53 -10.71 -1.88
N SER A 24 -0.88 -11.97 -1.60
CA SER A 24 -0.22 -13.18 -2.15
C SER A 24 1.32 -13.11 -2.13
N ASP A 25 1.94 -12.62 -3.21
CA ASP A 25 3.39 -12.51 -3.40
C ASP A 25 3.92 -11.06 -3.29
N GLN A 26 3.08 -10.08 -2.93
CA GLN A 26 3.48 -8.68 -2.77
C GLN A 26 3.35 -8.21 -1.32
N ILE A 27 4.29 -7.38 -0.91
CA ILE A 27 4.33 -6.76 0.41
C ILE A 27 4.53 -5.25 0.22
N ALA A 28 3.63 -4.46 0.79
CA ALA A 28 3.74 -3.01 0.87
C ALA A 28 4.08 -2.61 2.30
N LEU A 29 5.13 -1.83 2.47
CA LEU A 29 5.57 -1.26 3.74
C LEU A 29 5.49 0.26 3.67
N ALA A 30 4.72 0.87 4.57
CA ALA A 30 4.67 2.31 4.71
C ALA A 30 5.45 2.74 5.95
N THR A 31 6.28 3.77 5.79
CA THR A 31 7.09 4.35 6.85
C THR A 31 6.50 5.69 7.30
N SER A 32 6.84 6.14 8.51
CA SER A 32 6.46 7.45 9.05
C SER A 32 6.86 8.62 8.14
N SER A 33 7.87 8.43 7.28
CA SER A 33 8.39 9.39 6.30
C SER A 33 7.55 9.55 5.03
N SER A 34 6.29 9.09 5.02
CA SER A 34 5.36 9.11 3.86
C SER A 34 5.79 8.27 2.66
N LEU A 35 6.90 7.55 2.78
CA LEU A 35 7.40 6.62 1.76
C LEU A 35 6.71 5.27 1.90
N VAL A 36 6.32 4.72 0.76
CA VAL A 36 5.85 3.34 0.62
C VAL A 36 6.87 2.56 -0.18
N TYR A 37 7.27 1.42 0.35
CA TYR A 37 8.17 0.45 -0.26
C TYR A 37 7.37 -0.76 -0.70
N LEU A 38 7.56 -1.18 -1.94
CA LEU A 38 6.97 -2.39 -2.49
C LEU A 38 8.04 -3.47 -2.66
N TYR A 39 7.71 -4.64 -2.15
CA TYR A 39 8.51 -5.85 -2.26
C TYR A 39 7.68 -6.94 -2.93
N THR A 40 8.33 -7.72 -3.80
CA THR A 40 7.78 -8.98 -4.28
C THR A 40 8.54 -10.11 -3.64
N PHE A 41 7.81 -11.06 -3.06
CA PHE A 41 8.36 -12.27 -2.52
C PHE A 41 8.40 -13.33 -3.62
N SER A 42 9.59 -13.64 -4.13
CA SER A 42 9.79 -14.62 -5.20
C SER A 42 11.00 -15.48 -4.88
N ASN A 43 10.90 -16.80 -5.10
CA ASN A 43 12.00 -17.75 -4.87
C ASN A 43 12.65 -17.62 -3.47
N GLN A 44 11.83 -17.48 -2.42
CA GLN A 44 12.27 -17.28 -1.03
C GLN A 44 13.09 -16.01 -0.78
N ASN A 45 13.13 -15.09 -1.74
CA ASN A 45 13.84 -13.83 -1.64
C ASN A 45 12.87 -12.65 -1.73
N LEU A 46 13.14 -11.62 -0.91
CA LEU A 46 12.45 -10.34 -1.00
C LEU A 46 13.11 -9.48 -2.08
N VAL A 47 12.45 -9.36 -3.22
CA VAL A 47 12.88 -8.49 -4.31
C VAL A 47 12.30 -7.11 -4.06
N PHE A 48 13.17 -6.12 -3.89
CA PHE A 48 12.74 -4.72 -3.88
C PHE A 48 12.26 -4.34 -5.29
N ASN A 49 11.00 -3.93 -5.41
CA ASN A 49 10.47 -3.47 -6.69
C ASN A 49 10.69 -1.97 -6.85
N THR A 50 10.19 -1.20 -5.90
CA THR A 50 10.09 0.26 -6.05
C THR A 50 9.72 0.94 -4.74
N LYS A 51 9.98 2.24 -4.67
CA LYS A 51 9.56 3.12 -3.59
C LYS A 51 8.85 4.34 -4.17
N PHE A 52 7.79 4.79 -3.51
CA PHE A 52 7.05 5.97 -3.93
C PHE A 52 6.53 6.75 -2.73
N SER A 53 6.31 8.05 -2.93
CA SER A 53 5.76 8.95 -1.89
C SER A 53 4.33 9.32 -2.29
N PRO A 54 3.31 8.55 -1.85
CA PRO A 54 1.93 8.83 -2.23
C PRO A 54 1.42 10.18 -1.70
N HIS A 55 1.90 10.61 -0.54
CA HIS A 55 1.50 11.86 0.08
C HIS A 55 2.72 12.69 0.45
N SER A 56 2.55 14.02 0.53
CA SER A 56 3.59 14.97 0.94
C SER A 56 3.84 15.01 2.45
N LYS A 57 3.03 14.28 3.21
CA LYS A 57 3.01 14.24 4.67
C LYS A 57 2.62 12.83 5.12
N SER A 58 2.52 12.62 6.44
CA SER A 58 2.24 11.32 7.07
C SER A 58 1.02 10.59 6.47
N LEU A 59 1.27 9.33 6.10
CA LEU A 59 0.25 8.34 5.73
C LEU A 59 -0.50 7.90 6.97
N SER A 60 -1.84 7.89 6.91
CA SER A 60 -2.69 7.41 8.00
C SER A 60 -3.08 5.95 7.86
N CYS A 61 -3.26 5.50 6.62
CA CYS A 61 -3.70 4.14 6.32
C CYS A 61 -3.20 3.69 4.94
N MET A 62 -3.00 2.38 4.81
CA MET A 62 -2.63 1.71 3.58
C MET A 62 -3.24 0.31 3.59
N ILE A 63 -3.86 -0.10 2.48
CA ILE A 63 -4.48 -1.42 2.38
C ILE A 63 -4.45 -1.93 0.94
N TYR A 64 -4.09 -3.20 0.75
CA TYR A 64 -4.27 -3.89 -0.52
C TYR A 64 -5.73 -4.31 -0.67
N HIS A 65 -6.27 -4.18 -1.88
CA HIS A 65 -7.60 -4.66 -2.15
C HIS A 65 -7.66 -6.18 -2.02
N PRO A 66 -8.62 -6.74 -1.26
CA PRO A 66 -8.63 -8.18 -0.98
C PRO A 66 -8.97 -9.04 -2.21
N THR A 67 -9.64 -8.48 -3.22
CA THR A 67 -10.10 -9.25 -4.40
C THR A 67 -9.49 -8.80 -5.73
N ILE A 68 -8.85 -7.63 -5.77
CA ILE A 68 -8.26 -7.08 -7.01
C ILE A 68 -6.75 -7.07 -6.81
N PRO A 69 -6.01 -7.99 -7.44
CA PRO A 69 -4.56 -8.07 -7.28
C PRO A 69 -3.90 -6.79 -7.81
N GLY A 70 -2.87 -6.32 -7.10
CA GLY A 70 -2.13 -5.12 -7.49
C GLY A 70 -2.83 -3.80 -7.18
N LEU A 71 -4.06 -3.82 -6.66
CA LEU A 71 -4.76 -2.59 -6.26
C LEU A 71 -4.41 -2.21 -4.82
N LEU A 72 -3.77 -1.07 -4.62
CA LEU A 72 -3.39 -0.54 -3.32
C LEU A 72 -4.08 0.80 -3.06
N ILE A 73 -4.65 0.93 -1.86
CA ILE A 73 -5.34 2.14 -1.41
C ILE A 73 -4.47 2.79 -0.33
N THR A 74 -4.16 4.08 -0.49
CA THR A 74 -3.43 4.86 0.51
C THR A 74 -4.24 6.08 0.94
N GLY A 75 -4.32 6.35 2.24
CA GLY A 75 -4.93 7.55 2.80
C GLY A 75 -3.92 8.39 3.57
N GLY A 76 -3.98 9.72 3.39
CA GLY A 76 -3.12 10.69 4.07
C GLY A 76 -3.91 11.69 4.91
N ALA A 77 -3.60 11.77 6.21
CA ALA A 77 -4.35 12.55 7.21
C ALA A 77 -4.32 14.09 7.09
N PRO A 78 -3.32 14.77 6.51
CA PRO A 78 -3.38 16.24 6.43
C PRO A 78 -4.00 16.75 5.13
N ASN A 79 -4.12 15.90 4.11
CA ASN A 79 -4.60 16.31 2.80
C ASN A 79 -6.03 15.81 2.54
N SER A 80 -6.60 15.02 3.46
CA SER A 80 -7.89 14.31 3.33
C SER A 80 -8.05 13.61 1.99
N ARG A 81 -6.94 13.11 1.42
CA ARG A 81 -6.93 12.47 0.11
C ARG A 81 -6.77 10.97 0.26
N ILE A 82 -7.58 10.23 -0.48
CA ILE A 82 -7.41 8.80 -0.73
C ILE A 82 -6.88 8.65 -2.15
N ILE A 83 -5.81 7.88 -2.32
CA ILE A 83 -5.21 7.62 -3.62
C ILE A 83 -5.30 6.12 -3.90
N LEU A 84 -5.72 5.82 -5.12
CA LEU A 84 -5.80 4.48 -5.66
C LEU A 84 -4.57 4.24 -6.54
N TRP A 85 -3.89 3.13 -6.30
CA TRP A 85 -2.68 2.73 -7.02
C TRP A 85 -2.89 1.39 -7.69
N SER A 86 -2.60 1.33 -8.98
CA SER A 86 -2.47 0.07 -9.71
C SER A 86 -1.00 -0.33 -9.75
N ILE A 87 -0.70 -1.56 -9.35
CA ILE A 87 0.64 -2.14 -9.29
C ILE A 87 0.67 -3.30 -10.29
N GLU A 88 1.33 -3.08 -11.42
CA GLU A 88 1.53 -4.10 -12.46
C GLU A 88 3.00 -4.51 -12.46
N GLY A 89 3.31 -5.57 -11.71
CA GLY A 89 4.68 -6.04 -11.53
C GLY A 89 5.56 -5.02 -10.80
N LYS A 90 6.45 -4.34 -11.53
CA LYS A 90 7.38 -3.32 -10.98
C LYS A 90 6.92 -1.89 -11.20
N THR A 91 5.89 -1.67 -12.02
CA THR A 91 5.37 -0.33 -12.29
C THR A 91 4.25 -0.01 -11.32
N ILE A 92 4.23 1.23 -10.84
CA ILE A 92 3.15 1.78 -10.03
C ILE A 92 2.52 2.92 -10.80
N GLN A 93 1.21 2.89 -10.94
CA GLN A 93 0.46 3.98 -11.53
C GLN A 93 -0.59 4.50 -10.57
N LYS A 94 -0.63 5.82 -10.43
CA LYS A 94 -1.72 6.50 -9.72
C LYS A 94 -2.97 6.42 -10.60
N GLN A 95 -3.96 5.66 -10.17
CA GLN A 95 -5.19 5.47 -10.93
C GLN A 95 -6.21 6.58 -10.64
N ALA A 96 -6.38 6.93 -9.36
CA ALA A 96 -7.33 7.95 -8.96
C ALA A 96 -6.89 8.65 -7.67
N SER A 97 -7.34 9.89 -7.48
CA SER A 97 -7.27 10.54 -6.17
C SER A 97 -8.60 11.17 -5.83
N PHE A 98 -9.12 10.79 -4.67
CA PHE A 98 -10.36 11.29 -4.11
C PHE A 98 -10.03 12.26 -2.98
N ASN A 99 -10.72 13.38 -2.93
CA ASN A 99 -10.63 14.34 -1.84
C ASN A 99 -11.87 14.16 -0.97
N LEU A 100 -11.68 13.77 0.28
CA LEU A 100 -12.71 13.72 1.29
C LEU A 100 -12.88 15.15 1.84
N GLN A 101 -13.55 15.99 1.04
CA GLN A 101 -14.11 17.24 1.57
C GLN A 101 -15.45 16.91 2.20
N ARG A 102 -15.63 17.37 3.44
CA ARG A 102 -16.84 17.17 4.22
C ARG A 102 -17.88 18.21 3.85
#